data_AF-A0A4R0P4I8-F1
#
_entry.id   AF-A0A4R0P4I8-F1
#
_cell.length_a   1.000
_cell.length_b   1.000
_cell.length_c   1.000
_cell.angle_alpha   90.00
_cell.angle_beta   90.00
_cell.angle_gamma   90.00
#
_symmetry.space_group_name_H-M   'P 1'
#
loop_
_entity.id
_entity.type
_entity.pdbx_description
1 polymer ?
#
loop_
_entity_poly.entity_id
_entity_poly.type
_entity_poly.pdbx_seq_one_letter_code
_entity_poly.pdbx_strand_id
1 'polypeptide(L)' 'MEAYKFKAKVSENGTIVVPDGFDVKNKEVEVIILDEVNLGRPKKNMKEFLDKFSGVLEGIDPDKAKYDYLMEKHK' A
#
# COMPACT_ATOMS: atom_id res chain seq x y z
N MET A 1 -12.95 -15.61 -14.05
CA MET A 1 -12.83 -15.84 -12.60
C MET A 1 -13.00 -14.49 -11.93
N GLU A 2 -13.96 -14.36 -11.02
CA GLU A 2 -14.22 -13.12 -10.28
C GLU A 2 -13.66 -13.25 -8.87
N ALA A 3 -13.02 -12.20 -8.38
CA ALA A 3 -12.45 -12.17 -7.04
C ALA A 3 -13.20 -11.16 -6.18
N TYR A 4 -13.67 -11.61 -5.03
CA TYR A 4 -14.36 -10.77 -4.04
C TYR A 4 -13.42 -10.54 -2.85
N LYS A 5 -13.21 -9.27 -2.49
CA LYS A 5 -12.44 -8.89 -1.30
C LYS A 5 -13.33 -8.17 -0.32
N PHE A 6 -13.45 -8.70 0.88
CA PHE A 6 -14.19 -8.09 1.98
C PHE A 6 -13.45 -8.29 3.29
N LYS A 7 -13.71 -7.40 4.26
CA LYS A 7 -13.22 -7.56 5.63
C LYS A 7 -14.24 -8.39 6.40
N ALA A 8 -13.78 -9.48 7.01
CA ALA A 8 -14.60 -10.35 7.81
C ALA A 8 -13.88 -10.72 9.11
N LYS A 9 -14.66 -10.93 10.16
CA LYS A 9 -14.16 -11.52 11.40
C LYS A 9 -14.47 -13.01 11.37
N VAL A 10 -13.48 -13.83 11.68
CA VAL A 10 -13.67 -15.26 11.88
C VAL A 10 -14.37 -15.45 13.23
N SER A 11 -15.48 -16.19 13.24
CA SER A 11 -16.18 -16.52 14.49
C SER A 11 -15.36 -17.47 15.37
N GLU A 12 -15.75 -17.62 16.64
CA GLU A 12 -15.09 -18.57 17.56
C GLU A 12 -15.11 -20.01 17.03
N ASN A 13 -16.13 -20.35 16.24
CA ASN A 13 -16.30 -21.67 15.63
C ASN A 13 -15.59 -21.79 14.27
N GLY A 14 -14.75 -20.82 13.89
CA GLY A 14 -14.02 -20.84 12.63
C GLY A 14 -14.86 -20.51 11.38
N THR A 15 -16.05 -19.92 11.55
CA THR A 15 -16.95 -19.61 10.43
C THR A 15 -16.71 -18.19 9.90
N ILE A 16 -16.70 -18.04 8.57
CA ILE A 16 -16.68 -16.75 7.87
C ILE A 16 -18.03 -16.57 7.18
N VAL A 17 -18.73 -15.46 7.44
CA VAL A 17 -20.01 -15.16 6.80
C VAL A 17 -19.76 -14.37 5.53
N VAL A 18 -20.17 -14.95 4.40
CA VAL A 18 -20.07 -14.31 3.08
C VAL A 18 -21.31 -13.43 2.85
N PRO A 19 -21.16 -12.14 2.47
CA PRO A 19 -22.28 -11.27 2.16
C PRO A 19 -23.19 -11.80 1.05
N ASP A 20 -24.50 -11.58 1.18
CA ASP A 20 -25.53 -12.02 0.22
C ASP A 20 -25.38 -11.44 -1.20
N GLY A 21 -24.67 -10.32 -1.35
CA GLY A 21 -24.46 -9.65 -2.62
C GLY A 21 -23.44 -10.30 -3.54
N PHE A 22 -22.77 -11.36 -3.09
CA PHE A 22 -21.83 -12.10 -3.93
C PHE A 22 -22.54 -13.27 -4.62
N ASP A 23 -22.34 -13.40 -5.93
CA ASP A 23 -22.89 -14.50 -6.72
C ASP A 23 -22.07 -15.79 -6.54
N VAL A 24 -21.90 -16.22 -5.29
CA VAL A 24 -21.13 -17.41 -4.90
C VAL A 24 -21.96 -18.43 -4.12
N LYS A 25 -23.28 -18.22 -4.03
CA LYS A 25 -24.21 -19.15 -3.37
C LYS A 25 -24.20 -20.51 -4.06
N ASN A 26 -24.07 -21.59 -3.29
CA ASN A 26 -24.01 -22.97 -3.78
C ASN A 26 -22.90 -23.26 -4.81
N LYS A 27 -21.81 -22.47 -4.80
CA LYS A 27 -20.64 -22.69 -5.65
C LYS A 27 -19.45 -23.08 -4.78
N GLU A 28 -18.58 -23.95 -5.29
CA GLU A 28 -17.26 -24.15 -4.71
C GLU A 28 -16.40 -22.91 -4.97
N VAL A 29 -15.74 -22.42 -3.93
CA VAL A 29 -14.93 -21.20 -3.99
C VAL A 29 -13.59 -21.43 -3.29
N GLU A 30 -12.56 -20.77 -3.82
CA GLU A 30 -11.26 -20.68 -3.16
C GLU A 30 -11.25 -19.49 -2.21
N VAL A 31 -10.80 -19.71 -0.97
CA VAL A 31 -10.77 -18.67 0.08
C VAL A 31 -9.34 -18.38 0.47
N ILE A 32 -8.92 -17.12 0.31
CA ILE A 32 -7.61 -16.63 0.77
C ILE A 32 -7.82 -15.83 2.06
N ILE A 33 -7.32 -16.35 3.18
CA ILE A 33 -7.37 -15.67 4.47
C ILE A 33 -6.08 -14.88 4.67
N LEU A 34 -6.20 -13.56 4.76
CA LEU A 34 -5.10 -12.66 5.10
C LEU A 34 -5.34 -12.14 6.52
N ASP A 35 -4.50 -12.57 7.46
CA ASP A 35 -4.48 -11.98 8.79
C ASP A 35 -3.83 -10.59 8.68
N GLU A 36 -4.63 -9.53 8.83
CA GLU A 36 -4.11 -8.17 9.01
C GLU A 36 -3.47 -8.11 10.40
N VAL A 37 -2.26 -8.65 10.52
CA VAL A 37 -1.38 -8.29 11.62
C VAL A 37 -1.25 -6.77 11.54
N ASN A 38 -1.82 -6.06 12.51
CA ASN A 38 -1.55 -4.65 12.72
C ASN A 38 -0.09 -4.54 13.18
N LEU A 39 0.85 -4.86 12.29
CA LEU A 39 2.20 -4.35 12.30
C LEU A 39 2.01 -2.85 12.12
N GLY A 40 1.80 -2.16 13.25
CA GLY A 40 1.51 -0.74 13.31
C GLY A 40 2.39 -0.07 12.28
N ARG A 41 1.76 0.47 11.24
CA ARG A 41 2.46 0.95 10.04
C ARG A 41 3.62 1.79 10.55
N PRO A 42 4.90 1.41 10.37
CA PRO A 42 6.00 2.12 10.99
C PRO A 42 5.85 3.57 10.57
N LYS A 43 5.78 4.49 11.54
CA LYS A 43 5.70 5.92 11.25
C LYS A 43 6.92 6.22 10.39
N LYS A 44 6.71 6.37 9.07
CA LYS A 44 7.79 6.63 8.14
C LYS A 44 8.44 7.94 8.58
N ASN A 45 9.64 7.85 9.13
CA ASN A 45 10.36 9.00 9.59
C ASN A 45 10.95 9.70 8.37
N MET A 46 10.54 10.95 8.11
CA MET A 46 11.07 11.74 7.00
C MET A 46 12.60 11.80 7.06
N LYS A 47 13.18 11.79 8.26
CA LYS A 47 14.63 11.77 8.46
C LYS A 47 15.28 10.48 7.93
N GLU A 48 14.69 9.32 8.18
CA GLU A 48 15.21 8.03 7.66
C GLU A 48 15.09 7.94 6.14
N PHE A 49 14.03 8.52 5.57
CA PHE A 49 13.89 8.63 4.12
C PHE A 49 14.97 9.54 3.54
N LEU A 50 15.15 10.73 4.13
CA LEU A 50 16.18 11.66 3.67
C LEU A 50 17.58 11.07 3.82
N ASP A 51 17.93 10.43 4.94
CA ASP A 51 19.25 9.79 5.12
C ASP A 51 19.50 8.66 4.10
N LYS A 52 18.47 7.88 3.73
CA LYS A 52 18.61 6.81 2.73
C LYS A 52 18.80 7.35 1.31
N PHE A 53 18.22 8.50 0.99
CA PHE A 53 18.19 9.06 -0.36
C PHE A 53 19.11 10.28 -0.53
N SER A 54 19.66 10.86 0.54
CA SER A 54 20.62 11.97 0.51
C SER A 54 21.97 11.53 -0.04
N GLY A 55 22.36 10.27 0.14
CA GLY A 55 23.55 9.70 -0.49
C GLY A 55 23.47 9.66 -2.03
N VAL A 56 22.27 9.79 -2.62
CA VAL A 56 22.09 9.94 -4.08
C VAL A 56 22.23 11.40 -4.53
N LEU A 57 22.11 12.35 -3.60
CA LEU A 57 22.11 13.79 -3.86
C LEU A 57 23.39 14.49 -3.36
N GLU A 58 24.37 13.76 -2.83
CA GLU A 58 25.67 14.33 -2.47
C GLU A 58 26.32 14.97 -3.71
N GLY A 59 26.42 16.31 -3.69
CA GLY A 59 27.01 17.10 -4.77
C GLY A 59 26.02 17.82 -5.69
N ILE A 60 24.70 17.62 -5.51
CA ILE A 60 23.69 18.38 -6.24
C ILE A 60 23.23 19.54 -5.36
N ASP A 61 23.49 20.78 -5.80
CA ASP A 61 22.86 21.96 -5.24
C ASP A 61 21.36 21.94 -5.64
N PRO A 62 20.45 21.71 -4.69
CA PRO A 62 19.03 21.55 -4.99
C PRO A 62 18.41 22.84 -5.53
N ASP A 63 18.94 24.02 -5.16
CA ASP A 63 18.43 25.30 -5.64
C ASP A 63 18.83 25.51 -7.11
N LYS A 64 20.07 25.14 -7.46
CA LYS A 64 20.54 25.17 -8.86
C LYS A 64 19.79 24.18 -9.74
N ALA A 65 19.62 22.94 -9.29
CA ALA A 65 18.90 21.91 -10.05
C ALA A 65 17.43 22.31 -10.30
N LYS A 66 16.79 22.93 -9.30
CA LYS A 66 15.43 23.46 -9.43
C LYS A 66 15.38 24.63 -10.42
N TYR A 67 16.35 25.55 -10.37
CA TYR A 67 16.44 26.67 -11.30
C TYR A 67 16.59 26.19 -12.76
N ASP A 68 17.54 25.29 -13.01
CA ASP A 68 17.80 24.75 -14.35
C ASP A 68 16.57 24.04 -14.92
N TYR A 69 15.88 23.22 -14.12
CA TYR A 69 14.63 22.55 -14.52
C TYR A 69 13.52 23.55 -14.90
N LEU A 70 13.33 24.60 -14.11
CA LEU A 70 12.31 25.62 -14.38
C LEU A 70 12.62 26.40 -15.66
N MET A 71 13.90 26.73 -15.88
CA MET A 71 14.33 27.42 -17.10
C MET A 71 14.19 26.56 -18.35
N GLU A 72 14.43 25.25 -18.25
CA GLU A 72 14.26 24.32 -19.36
C GLU A 72 12.78 24.06 -19.69
N LYS A 73 11.92 23.95 -18.66
CA LYS A 73 10.48 23.72 -18.83
C LYS A 73 9.72 24.90 -19.43
N HIS A 74 10.19 26.13 -19.19
CA HIS A 74 9.54 27.36 -19.64
C HIS A 74 10.19 27.98 -20.89
N LYS A 75 11.09 27.24 -21.57
CA LYS A 75 11.50 27.52 -22.96
C LYS A 75 10.48 26.98 -23.95
#